data_AF-A0A699SDJ4-F1
#
_entry.id   AF-A0A699SDJ4-F1
#
_cell.length_a   1.000
_cell.length_b   1.000
_cell.length_c   1.000
_cell.angle_alpha   90.00
_cell.angle_beta   90.00
_cell.angle_gamma   90.00
#
_symmetry.space_group_name_H-M   'P 1'
#
loop_
_entity.id
_entity.type
_entity.pdbx_description
1 polymer ?
#
loop_
_entity_poly.entity_id
_entity_poly.type
_entity_poly.pdbx_seq_one_letter_code
_entity_poly.pdbx_strand_id
1 'polypeptide(L)' 'MEDDYKPAVQSQRRVNPKIHDVIKKEVIKLLDAGMMYPISDNPWVSPIHSIPKKGGITVVANENNELIPTRLVT' A
#
# COMPACT_ATOMS: atom_id res chain seq x y z
N MET A 1 -10.76 -23.35 6.72
CA MET A 1 -10.99 -22.30 7.73
C MET A 1 -11.81 -22.98 8.81
N GLU A 2 -11.40 -22.93 10.08
CA GLU A 2 -12.27 -23.45 11.14
C GLU A 2 -13.62 -22.73 11.04
N ASP A 3 -14.71 -23.48 11.03
CA ASP A 3 -16.08 -22.98 10.85
C ASP A 3 -16.49 -21.93 11.90
N ASP A 4 -15.76 -21.83 13.02
CA ASP A 4 -16.01 -20.91 14.14
C ASP A 4 -15.22 -19.58 14.09
N TYR A 5 -14.42 -19.34 13.05
CA TYR A 5 -13.54 -18.16 13.02
C TYR A 5 -14.31 -16.86 12.67
N LYS A 6 -14.42 -15.95 13.65
CA LYS A 6 -15.13 -14.67 13.49
C LYS A 6 -14.29 -13.64 12.73
N PRO A 7 -14.91 -12.85 11.81
CA PRO A 7 -14.24 -11.74 11.15
C PRO A 7 -13.58 -10.77 12.12
N ALA A 8 -12.32 -10.49 11.86
CA ALA A 8 -11.55 -9.48 12.58
C ALA A 8 -11.38 -8.23 11.71
N VAL A 9 -11.94 -7.11 12.18
CA VAL A 9 -11.70 -5.79 11.60
C VAL A 9 -10.55 -5.16 12.39
N GLN A 10 -9.34 -5.21 11.83
CA GLN A 10 -8.22 -4.47 12.40
C GLN A 10 -8.24 -3.03 11.87
N SER A 11 -8.23 -2.06 12.77
CA SER A 11 -8.17 -0.65 12.38
C SER A 11 -6.85 -0.34 11.68
N GLN A 12 -6.92 0.46 10.62
CA GLN A 12 -5.74 0.89 9.88
C GLN A 12 -4.84 1.74 10.79
N ARG A 13 -3.55 1.41 10.83
CA ARG A 13 -2.57 2.18 11.59
C ARG A 13 -2.33 3.54 10.92
N ARG A 14 -2.07 4.57 11.73
CA ARG A 14 -1.74 5.90 11.22
C ARG A 14 -0.46 5.84 10.40
N VAL A 15 -0.54 6.30 9.15
CA VAL A 15 0.60 6.43 8.23
C VAL A 15 0.98 7.90 8.07
N ASN A 16 2.25 8.16 7.76
CA ASN A 16 2.70 9.51 7.41
C ASN A 16 1.99 9.97 6.12
N PRO A 17 1.37 11.17 6.08
CA PRO A 17 0.70 11.68 4.88
C PRO A 17 1.54 11.57 3.60
N LYS A 18 2.86 11.78 3.68
CA LYS A 18 3.75 11.64 2.51
C LYS A 18 3.71 10.22 1.93
N ILE A 19 3.73 9.20 2.79
CA ILE A 19 3.72 7.78 2.41
C ILE A 19 2.33 7.34 1.92
N HIS A 20 1.27 7.98 2.42
CA HIS A 20 -0.10 7.66 2.04
C HIS A 20 -0.34 7.85 0.53
N ASP A 21 0.21 8.90 -0.07
CA ASP A 21 0.06 9.14 -1.51
C ASP A 21 0.82 8.09 -2.35
N VAL A 22 1.96 7.58 -1.84
CA VAL A 22 2.68 6.47 -2.45
C VAL A 22 1.85 5.20 -2.42
N ILE A 23 1.27 4.88 -1.25
CA ILE A 23 0.43 3.70 -1.07
C ILE A 23 -0.75 3.76 -2.05
N LYS A 24 -1.41 4.91 -2.18
CA LYS A 24 -2.51 5.10 -3.15
C LYS A 24 -2.06 4.83 -4.59
N LYS A 25 -0.93 5.41 -5.02
CA LYS A 25 -0.40 5.20 -6.39
C LYS A 25 -0.06 3.73 -6.64
N GLU A 26 0.54 3.04 -5.68
CA GLU A 26 0.86 1.61 -5.79
C GLU A 26 -0.40 0.74 -5.81
N VAL A 27 -1.41 1.04 -4.99
CA VAL A 27 -2.70 0.31 -5.00
C VAL A 27 -3.38 0.45 -6.37
N ILE A 28 -3.38 1.65 -6.98
CA ILE A 28 -3.94 1.84 -8.33
C ILE A 28 -3.19 1.01 -9.37
N LYS A 29 -1.84 1.00 -9.35
CA LYS A 29 -1.05 0.15 -10.26
C LYS A 29 -1.39 -1.33 -10.11
N LEU A 30 -1.62 -1.81 -8.89
CA LEU A 30 -1.97 -3.20 -8.62
C LEU A 30 -3.40 -3.54 -9.07
N LEU A 31 -4.33 -2.57 -8.99
CA LEU A 31 -5.67 -2.68 -9.56
C LEU A 31 -5.61 -2.73 -11.10
N ASP A 32 -4.85 -1.83 -11.73
CA ASP A 32 -4.68 -1.80 -13.19
C ASP A 32 -3.98 -3.05 -13.74
N ALA A 33 -3.04 -3.61 -12.97
CA ALA A 33 -2.39 -4.88 -13.29
C ALA A 33 -3.30 -6.10 -13.09
N GLY A 34 -4.51 -5.93 -12.55
CA GLY A 34 -5.43 -7.02 -12.23
C GLY A 34 -4.98 -7.93 -11.08
N MET A 35 -3.99 -7.50 -10.27
CA MET A 35 -3.53 -8.24 -9.10
C MET A 35 -4.48 -8.11 -7.91
N MET A 36 -5.25 -7.02 -7.86
CA MET A 36 -6.29 -6.78 -6.85
C MET A 36 -7.59 -6.35 -7.52
N TYR A 37 -8.71 -6.49 -6.81
CA TYR A 37 -10.02 -6.01 -7.21
C TYR A 37 -10.73 -5.36 -6.02
N PRO A 38 -11.63 -4.38 -6.25
CA PRO A 38 -12.37 -3.74 -5.17
C PRO A 38 -13.40 -4.70 -4.58
N ILE A 39 -13.51 -4.71 -3.24
CA ILE A 39 -14.50 -5.48 -2.50
C ILE A 39 -15.25 -4.49 -1.59
N SER A 40 -16.58 -4.44 -1.72
CA SER A 40 -17.43 -3.51 -0.95
C SER A 40 -17.65 -3.98 0.49
N ASP A 41 -18.02 -5.25 0.67
CA ASP A 41 -18.65 -5.74 1.91
C ASP A 41 -17.84 -6.84 2.61
N ASN A 42 -16.53 -6.63 2.76
CA ASN A 42 -15.67 -7.60 3.45
C ASN A 42 -15.62 -7.32 4.96
N PRO A 43 -16.08 -8.25 5.83
CA PRO A 43 -15.95 -8.08 7.27
C PRO A 43 -14.49 -8.29 7.77
N TRP A 44 -13.58 -8.70 6.88
CA TRP A 44 -12.15 -8.87 7.16
C TRP A 44 -11.36 -7.63 6.73
N VAL A 45 -10.68 -6.98 7.68
CA VAL A 45 -9.77 -5.86 7.38
C VAL A 45 -8.43 -6.11 8.04
N SER A 46 -7.36 -6.05 7.25
CA SER A 46 -5.98 -6.13 7.73
C SER A 46 -5.24 -4.82 7.43
N PRO A 47 -4.40 -4.34 8.36
CA PRO A 47 -3.72 -3.06 8.18
C PRO A 47 -2.61 -3.15 7.13
N ILE A 48 -2.50 -2.12 6.31
CA ILE A 48 -1.49 -2.03 5.24
C ILE A 48 -0.37 -1.09 5.69
N HIS A 49 0.88 -1.50 5.51
CA HIS A 49 2.05 -0.67 5.77
C HIS A 49 3.05 -0.76 4.62
N SER A 50 3.55 0.38 4.16
CA SER A 50 4.56 0.46 3.11
C SER A 50 5.92 0.81 3.70
N ILE A 51 6.95 0.06 3.30
CA ILE A 51 8.32 0.21 3.76
C ILE A 51 9.20 0.43 2.52
N PRO A 52 10.06 1.47 2.51
CA PRO A 52 11.02 1.65 1.43
C PRO A 52 11.99 0.46 1.39
N LYS A 53 12.22 -0.13 0.21
CA LYS A 53 13.11 -1.28 0.06
C LYS A 53 14.57 -0.84 -0.07
N LYS A 54 15.48 -1.58 0.58
CA LYS A 54 16.93 -1.32 0.56
C LYS A 54 17.61 -1.60 -0.80
N GLY A 55 16.93 -2.29 -1.73
CA GLY A 55 17.48 -2.74 -3.03
C GLY A 55 17.59 -1.68 -4.13
N GLY A 56 17.92 -0.43 -3.79
CA GLY A 56 18.11 0.66 -4.75
C GLY A 56 16.83 1.26 -5.34
N ILE A 57 15.66 0.73 -4.99
CA ILE A 57 14.37 1.39 -5.22
C ILE A 57 14.11 2.28 -4.02
N THR A 58 14.57 3.52 -4.10
CA THR A 58 14.30 4.54 -3.10
C THR A 58 13.02 5.26 -3.47
N VAL A 59 12.27 5.64 -2.44
CA VAL A 59 11.10 6.49 -2.62
C VAL A 59 11.61 7.93 -2.56
N VAL A 60 11.80 8.56 -3.72
CA VAL A 60 12.38 9.91 -3.86
C VAL A 60 11.25 10.93 -4.02
N ALA A 61 11.32 12.04 -3.30
CA ALA A 61 10.41 13.15 -3.49
C ALA A 61 10.81 13.94 -4.75
N ASN A 62 9.91 14.06 -5.72
CA ASN A 62 10.04 14.97 -6.86
C ASN A 62 9.96 16.45 -6.40
N GLU A 63 10.18 17.41 -7.29
CA GLU A 63 10.03 18.86 -7.09
C GLU A 63 8.64 19.23 -6.53
N ASN A 64 7.62 18.43 -6.83
CA ASN A 64 6.26 18.57 -6.31
C ASN A 64 6.04 17.85 -4.96
N ASN A 65 7.10 17.42 -4.26
CA ASN A 65 7.06 16.55 -3.07
C ASN A 65 6.37 15.19 -3.27
N GLU A 66 6.11 14.80 -4.51
CA GLU A 66 5.53 13.51 -4.83
C GLU A 66 6.59 12.41 -4.66
N LEU A 67 6.29 11.44 -3.80
CA LEU A 67 7.18 10.31 -3.56
C LEU A 67 7.06 9.29 -4.70
N ILE A 68 8.08 9.23 -5.55
CA ILE A 68 8.18 8.32 -6.70
C ILE A 68 9.16 7.20 -6.34
N PRO A 69 8.77 5.92 -6.45
CA PRO A 69 9.71 4.81 -6.34
C PRO A 69 10.64 4.84 -7.56
N THR A 70 11.87 5.31 -7.35
CA THR A 70 12.88 5.47 -8.40
C THR A 70 14.00 4.47 -8.15
N ARG A 71 14.33 3.69 -9.18
CA ARG A 71 15.54 2.86 -9.18
C ARG A 71 16.70 3.74 -9.60
N LEU A 72 17.66 3.97 -8.70
CA LEU A 72 18.92 4.61 -9.07
C LEU A 72 19.71 3.60 -9.93
N VAL A 73 19.88 3.90 -11.21
CA VAL A 73 20.80 3.18 -12.10
C VAL A 73 22.13 3.92 -12.01
N THR A 74 23.11 3.30 -11.35
CA THR A 74 24.53 3.67 -11.48
C THR A 74 25.07 3.07 -12.75
#